data_AF-A0A419G425-F1
#
_entry.id   AF-A0A419G425-F1
#
_cell.length_a   1.000
_cell.length_b   1.000
_cell.length_c   1.000
_cell.angle_alpha   90.00
_cell.angle_beta   90.00
_cell.angle_gamma   90.00
#
_symmetry.space_group_name_H-M   'P 1'
#
loop_
_entity.id
_entity.type
_entity.pdbx_description
1 polymer ?
#
loop_
_entity_poly.entity_id
_entity_poly.type
_entity_poly.pdbx_seq_one_letter_code
_entity_poly.pdbx_strand_id
1 'polypeptide(L)'
;MSIGKVLNRQLIFLLLIPLAGIFLLLWGGRIIYLSVISTDWPQTEGIVISSGVEKYDSGLLNKEEGPSYGARVVYKYTVAQIPYTGSIISFSDYNSGSPRHPLEVIKQYPPGRRVTVHYSPQNPGLSVLETGVTWKSFIVFIIGLIFIATGTLFVLLEYYKKAPN
;
A
#
# COMPACT_ATOMS: atom_id res chain seq x y z
N MET A 1 4.20 -21.90 38.98
CA MET A 1 4.55 -21.49 37.60
C MET A 1 4.20 -20.02 37.44
N SER A 2 5.20 -19.15 37.24
CA SER A 2 5.19 -17.73 37.62
C SER A 2 4.16 -16.86 36.87
N ILE A 3 3.23 -16.27 37.63
CA ILE A 3 2.23 -15.27 37.20
C ILE A 3 2.91 -14.08 36.48
N GLY A 4 4.15 -13.72 36.85
CA GLY A 4 4.91 -12.64 36.21
C GLY A 4 5.30 -12.90 34.74
N LYS A 5 5.50 -14.17 34.34
CA LYS A 5 5.80 -14.49 32.92
C LYS A 5 4.55 -14.40 32.03
N VAL A 6 3.38 -14.73 32.57
CA VAL A 6 2.10 -14.65 31.84
C VAL A 6 1.66 -13.19 31.69
N LEU A 7 1.86 -12.38 32.72
CA LEU A 7 1.56 -10.94 32.71
C LEU A 7 2.39 -10.19 31.64
N ASN A 8 3.68 -10.50 31.52
CA ASN A 8 4.54 -9.91 30.48
C ASN A 8 4.14 -10.34 29.07
N ARG A 9 3.71 -11.60 28.88
CA ARG A 9 3.30 -12.08 27.56
C ARG A 9 2.04 -11.37 27.07
N GLN A 10 1.06 -11.13 27.94
CA GLN A 10 -0.18 -10.43 27.56
C GLN A 10 0.03 -8.94 27.25
N LEU A 11 0.90 -8.26 28.00
CA LEU A 11 1.26 -6.86 27.73
C LEU A 11 1.96 -6.69 26.37
N ILE A 12 2.80 -7.65 25.96
CA ILE A 12 3.42 -7.64 24.64
C ILE A 12 2.35 -7.72 23.53
N PHE A 13 1.38 -8.63 23.65
CA PHE A 13 0.30 -8.74 22.66
C PHE A 13 -0.59 -7.48 22.60
N LEU A 14 -0.81 -6.81 23.73
CA LEU A 14 -1.58 -5.57 23.80
C LEU A 14 -0.88 -4.38 23.10
N LEU A 15 0.45 -4.37 23.05
CA LEU A 15 1.22 -3.34 22.35
C LEU A 15 1.35 -3.58 20.83
N LEU A 16 1.17 -4.82 20.36
CA LEU A 16 1.29 -5.15 18.93
C LEU A 16 0.19 -4.51 18.08
N ILE A 17 -1.03 -4.38 18.61
CA ILE A 17 -2.17 -3.79 17.90
C ILE A 17 -1.96 -2.29 17.61
N PRO A 18 -1.67 -1.42 18.60
CA PRO A 18 -1.38 -0.02 18.32
C PRO A 18 -0.10 0.16 17.50
N LEU A 19 0.91 -0.70 17.67
CA LEU A 19 2.12 -0.66 16.84
C LEU A 19 1.82 -0.98 15.36
N ALA A 20 0.98 -1.99 15.09
CA ALA A 20 0.48 -2.27 13.75
C ALA A 20 -0.35 -1.11 13.19
N GLY A 21 -1.16 -0.45 14.03
CA GLY A 21 -1.90 0.76 13.68
C GLY A 21 -0.98 1.92 13.27
N ILE A 22 0.10 2.18 14.01
CA ILE A 22 1.12 3.19 13.66
C ILE A 22 1.78 2.84 12.32
N PHE A 23 2.14 1.58 12.10
CA PHE A 23 2.70 1.14 10.83
C PHE A 23 1.74 1.41 9.66
N LEU A 24 0.46 1.06 9.80
CA LEU A 24 -0.55 1.31 8.77
C LEU A 24 -0.79 2.81 8.55
N LEU A 25 -0.73 3.64 9.59
CA LEU A 25 -0.84 5.10 9.45
C LEU A 25 0.32 5.69 8.67
N LEU A 26 1.56 5.31 9.00
CA LEU A 26 2.74 5.79 8.30
C LEU A 26 2.72 5.33 6.85
N TRP A 27 2.32 4.09 6.61
CA TRP A 27 2.22 3.56 5.25
C TRP A 27 1.13 4.25 4.45
N GLY A 28 -0.12 4.31 4.95
CA GLY A 28 -1.24 4.98 4.30
C GLY A 28 -0.99 6.48 4.10
N GLY A 29 -0.39 7.15 5.09
CA GLY A 29 0.02 8.55 5.01
C GLY A 29 1.06 8.79 3.92
N ARG A 30 2.05 7.89 3.79
CA ARG A 30 3.02 7.94 2.69
C ARG A 30 2.34 7.81 1.33
N ILE A 31 1.32 6.96 1.21
CA ILE A 31 0.59 6.81 -0.04
C ILE A 31 -0.14 8.10 -0.38
N ILE A 32 -0.92 8.65 0.56
CA ILE A 32 -1.66 9.90 0.34
C ILE A 32 -0.67 11.00 -0.06
N TYR A 33 0.46 11.11 0.64
CA TYR A 33 1.52 12.06 0.32
C TYR A 33 2.04 11.90 -1.11
N LEU A 34 2.40 10.68 -1.53
CA LEU A 34 2.89 10.40 -2.89
C LEU A 34 1.83 10.64 -3.96
N SER A 35 0.58 10.26 -3.69
CA SER A 35 -0.57 10.51 -4.56
C SER A 35 -0.80 12.01 -4.79
N VAL A 36 -0.67 12.83 -3.75
CA VAL A 36 -0.80 14.29 -3.85
C VAL A 36 0.39 14.89 -4.59
N ILE A 37 1.63 14.67 -4.13
CA ILE A 37 2.79 15.34 -4.72
C ILE A 37 3.04 14.90 -6.18
N SER A 38 2.61 13.70 -6.56
CA SER A 38 2.73 13.22 -7.93
C SER A 38 1.91 14.01 -8.95
N THR A 39 0.89 14.76 -8.54
CA THR A 39 0.14 15.64 -9.47
C THR A 39 1.03 16.72 -10.09
N ASP A 40 2.04 17.16 -9.33
CA ASP A 40 2.96 18.24 -9.73
C ASP A 40 4.28 17.68 -10.28
N TRP A 41 4.41 16.37 -10.40
CA TRP A 41 5.62 15.75 -10.94
C TRP A 41 5.78 16.06 -12.44
N PRO A 42 7.03 16.27 -12.90
CA PRO A 42 7.33 16.34 -14.32
C PRO A 42 6.86 15.09 -15.06
N GLN A 43 6.51 15.29 -16.34
CA GLN A 43 5.96 14.25 -17.20
C GLN A 43 6.92 13.94 -18.34
N THR A 44 6.96 12.68 -18.75
CA THR A 44 7.65 12.24 -19.96
C THR A 44 6.84 11.18 -20.69
N GLU A 45 7.06 11.04 -22.00
CA GLU A 45 6.53 9.88 -22.73
C GLU A 45 7.28 8.61 -22.32
N GLY A 46 6.51 7.54 -22.13
CA GLY A 46 7.01 6.18 -21.93
C GLY A 46 6.25 5.18 -22.80
N ILE A 47 6.72 3.94 -22.82
CA ILE A 47 6.13 2.84 -23.58
C ILE A 47 5.93 1.65 -22.65
N VAL A 48 4.73 1.08 -22.66
CA VAL A 48 4.46 -0.19 -21.97
C VAL A 48 5.24 -1.31 -22.65
N ILE A 49 6.11 -1.99 -21.91
CA ILE A 49 6.92 -3.11 -22.41
C ILE A 49 6.33 -4.46 -22.05
N SER A 50 5.55 -4.55 -20.98
CA SER A 50 4.87 -5.78 -20.56
C SER A 50 3.57 -5.45 -19.85
N SER A 51 2.56 -6.27 -20.08
CA SER A 51 1.25 -6.16 -19.43
C SER A 51 0.65 -7.55 -19.33
N GLY A 52 0.27 -7.98 -18.13
CA GLY A 52 -0.23 -9.33 -17.90
C GLY A 52 -0.92 -9.49 -16.56
N VAL A 53 -1.60 -10.63 -16.39
CA VAL A 53 -2.19 -11.01 -15.10
C VAL A 53 -1.17 -11.86 -14.36
N GLU A 54 -0.79 -11.42 -13.16
CA GLU A 54 -0.01 -12.22 -12.24
C GLU A 54 -0.90 -12.86 -11.18
N LYS A 55 -0.56 -14.11 -10.86
CA LYS A 55 -1.19 -14.89 -9.81
C LYS A 55 -0.45 -14.63 -8.52
N TYR A 56 -1.14 -14.06 -7.54
CA TYR A 56 -0.66 -13.92 -6.18
C TYR A 56 -1.21 -15.10 -5.38
N ASP A 57 -0.32 -15.86 -4.73
CA ASP A 57 -0.77 -16.85 -3.75
C ASP A 57 -1.46 -16.12 -2.61
N SER A 58 -2.66 -16.58 -2.25
CA SER A 58 -3.36 -16.11 -1.06
C SER A 58 -2.46 -16.44 0.13
N GLY A 59 -1.92 -15.38 0.75
CA GLY A 59 -1.06 -15.52 1.93
C GLY A 59 -1.78 -16.24 3.09
N LEU A 60 -1.00 -16.54 4.12
CA LEU A 60 -1.26 -17.39 5.31
C LEU A 60 -2.63 -17.30 6.03
N LEU A 61 -3.52 -16.39 5.64
CA LEU A 61 -4.76 -16.08 6.35
C LEU A 61 -6.00 -16.83 5.82
N ASN A 62 -6.03 -17.32 4.57
CA ASN A 62 -7.16 -18.09 4.05
C ASN A 62 -6.75 -18.97 2.85
N LYS A 63 -6.48 -20.25 3.10
CA LYS A 63 -6.22 -21.26 2.04
C LYS A 63 -7.46 -21.62 1.21
N GLU A 64 -8.65 -21.30 1.70
CA GLU A 64 -9.94 -21.56 1.02
C GLU A 64 -10.29 -20.48 -0.02
N GLU A 65 -9.73 -19.28 0.13
CA GLU A 65 -9.78 -18.26 -0.92
C GLU A 65 -8.77 -18.65 -1.99
N GLY A 66 -9.30 -19.04 -3.16
CA GLY A 66 -8.50 -19.35 -4.34
C GLY A 66 -7.52 -18.22 -4.70
N PRO A 67 -6.62 -18.48 -5.66
CA PRO A 67 -5.54 -17.55 -5.97
C PRO A 67 -6.04 -16.16 -6.35
N SER A 68 -5.40 -15.12 -5.82
CA SER A 68 -5.69 -13.74 -6.20
C SER A 68 -5.02 -13.42 -7.53
N TYR A 69 -5.71 -12.69 -8.40
CA TYR A 69 -5.18 -12.27 -9.69
C TYR A 69 -5.02 -10.75 -9.69
N GLY A 70 -3.84 -10.25 -10.05
CA GLY A 70 -3.59 -8.81 -10.18
C GLY A 70 -2.95 -8.49 -11.53
N ALA A 71 -3.28 -7.33 -12.09
CA ALA A 71 -2.61 -6.86 -13.30
C ALA A 71 -1.22 -6.32 -12.96
N ARG A 72 -0.23 -6.71 -13.76
CA ARG A 72 1.11 -6.12 -13.74
C ARG A 72 1.36 -5.44 -15.07
N VAL A 73 1.65 -4.15 -15.00
CA VAL A 73 2.03 -3.32 -16.15
C VAL A 73 3.46 -2.85 -15.90
N VAL A 74 4.34 -3.04 -16.87
CA VAL A 74 5.72 -2.56 -16.84
C VAL A 74 5.92 -1.65 -18.02
N TYR A 75 6.47 -0.47 -17.77
CA TYR A 75 6.71 0.56 -18.77
C TYR A 75 8.14 1.08 -18.68
N LYS A 76 8.70 1.48 -19.81
CA LYS A 76 10.00 2.14 -19.91
C LYS A 76 9.82 3.61 -20.26
N TYR A 77 10.70 4.45 -19.75
CA TYR A 77 10.75 5.89 -20.04
C TYR A 77 12.19 6.36 -19.95
N THR A 78 12.47 7.55 -20.48
CA THR A 78 13.82 8.11 -20.49
C THR A 78 13.79 9.50 -19.86
N VAL A 79 14.68 9.74 -18.91
CA VAL A 79 14.87 11.06 -18.29
C VAL A 79 16.33 11.45 -18.49
N ALA A 80 16.58 12.61 -19.11
CA ALA A 80 17.94 13.09 -19.40
C ALA A 80 18.85 12.04 -20.08
N GLN A 81 18.32 11.33 -21.10
CA GLN A 81 18.99 10.23 -21.81
C GLN A 81 19.24 8.95 -21.00
N ILE A 82 18.80 8.88 -19.74
CA ILE A 82 18.93 7.70 -18.89
C ILE A 82 17.61 6.90 -18.94
N PRO A 83 17.63 5.62 -19.33
CA PRO A 83 16.44 4.79 -19.34
C PRO A 83 16.05 4.34 -17.92
N TYR A 84 14.77 4.40 -17.62
CA TYR A 84 14.16 3.93 -16.38
C TYR A 84 13.00 2.99 -16.70
N THR A 85 12.68 2.14 -15.73
CA THR A 85 11.55 1.22 -15.80
C THR A 85 10.67 1.44 -14.59
N GLY A 86 9.36 1.52 -14.80
CA GLY A 86 8.36 1.64 -13.75
C GLY A 86 7.28 0.58 -13.90
N SER A 87 6.60 0.30 -12.79
CA SER A 87 5.47 -0.63 -12.76
C SER A 87 4.29 -0.14 -11.93
N ILE A 88 4.35 1.09 -11.41
CA ILE A 88 3.29 1.66 -10.59
C ILE A 88 2.31 2.35 -11.52
N ILE A 89 1.06 1.89 -11.50
CA ILE A 89 -0.04 2.53 -12.23
C ILE A 89 -0.54 3.72 -11.43
N SER A 90 -0.93 3.51 -10.17
CA SER A 90 -1.33 4.57 -9.23
C SER A 90 -0.84 4.22 -7.83
N PHE A 91 -0.44 5.22 -7.04
CA PHE A 91 -0.09 5.00 -5.64
C PHE A 91 -1.30 4.56 -4.80
N SER A 92 -2.52 4.92 -5.23
CA SER A 92 -3.76 4.55 -4.54
C SER A 92 -4.27 3.14 -4.88
N ASP A 93 -3.73 2.51 -5.93
CA ASP A 93 -4.04 1.12 -6.28
C ASP A 93 -2.96 0.21 -5.68
N TYR A 94 -3.17 -0.17 -4.42
CA TYR A 94 -2.27 -1.09 -3.71
C TYR A 94 -2.29 -2.47 -4.36
N ASN A 95 -1.11 -2.89 -4.79
CA ASN A 95 -0.89 -4.08 -5.60
C ASN A 95 -0.94 -5.36 -4.75
N SER A 96 -2.14 -5.87 -4.48
CA SER A 96 -2.43 -7.27 -4.12
C SER A 96 -3.89 -7.69 -4.33
N GLY A 97 -4.71 -6.82 -4.92
CA GLY A 97 -6.13 -7.06 -5.16
C GLY A 97 -6.78 -5.82 -5.75
N SER A 98 -6.28 -5.38 -6.92
CA SER A 98 -6.82 -4.18 -7.56
C SER A 98 -8.33 -4.31 -7.70
N PRO A 99 -9.12 -3.31 -7.26
CA PRO A 99 -10.56 -3.28 -7.49
C PRO A 99 -10.91 -3.20 -8.98
N ARG A 100 -9.96 -2.78 -9.83
CA ARG A 100 -10.10 -2.86 -11.29
C ARG A 100 -9.82 -4.28 -11.71
N HIS A 101 -10.71 -4.82 -12.54
CA HIS A 101 -10.55 -6.17 -13.03
C HIS A 101 -9.23 -6.27 -13.80
N PRO A 102 -8.34 -7.24 -13.53
CA PRO A 102 -7.01 -7.30 -14.14
C PRO A 102 -7.03 -7.20 -15.68
N LEU A 103 -8.09 -7.74 -16.28
CA LEU A 103 -8.32 -7.65 -17.73
C LEU A 103 -8.58 -6.23 -18.24
N GLU A 104 -9.25 -5.38 -17.47
CA GLU A 104 -9.49 -3.98 -17.84
C GLU A 104 -8.18 -3.18 -17.82
N VAL A 105 -7.34 -3.42 -16.82
CA VAL A 105 -6.04 -2.77 -16.71
C VAL A 105 -5.14 -3.15 -17.90
N ILE A 106 -5.11 -4.43 -18.28
CA ILE A 106 -4.31 -4.88 -19.43
C ILE A 106 -4.84 -4.31 -20.75
N LYS A 107 -6.16 -4.21 -20.89
CA LYS A 107 -6.79 -3.54 -22.05
C LYS A 107 -6.47 -2.04 -22.09
N GLN A 108 -6.36 -1.39 -20.93
CA GLN A 108 -5.98 0.01 -20.84
C GLN A 108 -4.48 0.20 -21.10
N TYR A 109 -3.64 -0.76 -20.74
CA TYR A 109 -2.18 -0.67 -20.90
C TYR A 109 -1.61 -1.87 -21.66
N PRO A 110 -1.92 -2.05 -22.96
CA PRO A 110 -1.34 -3.12 -23.77
C PRO A 110 0.15 -2.82 -24.07
N PRO A 111 0.98 -3.86 -24.29
CA PRO A 111 2.36 -3.69 -24.72
C PRO A 111 2.47 -2.85 -26.00
N GLY A 112 3.47 -1.97 -26.07
CA GLY A 112 3.67 -1.03 -27.18
C GLY A 112 2.86 0.28 -27.06
N ARG A 113 1.91 0.38 -26.12
CA ARG A 113 1.16 1.62 -25.91
C ARG A 113 2.07 2.72 -25.36
N ARG A 114 1.96 3.92 -25.95
CA ARG A 114 2.53 5.14 -25.40
C ARG A 114 1.72 5.60 -24.20
N VAL A 115 2.41 5.95 -23.13
CA VAL A 115 1.81 6.39 -21.86
C VAL A 115 2.53 7.63 -21.37
N THR A 116 1.79 8.50 -20.67
CA THR A 116 2.39 9.60 -19.91
C THR A 116 2.89 9.05 -18.59
N VAL A 117 4.17 9.27 -18.31
CA VAL A 117 4.82 8.85 -17.07
C VAL A 117 5.14 10.08 -16.24
N HIS A 118 4.60 10.13 -15.03
CA HIS A 118 4.96 11.14 -14.03
C HIS A 118 6.10 10.59 -13.18
N TYR A 119 7.23 11.29 -13.10
CA TYR A 119 8.41 10.83 -12.37
C TYR A 119 8.81 11.80 -11.26
N SER A 120 9.35 11.28 -10.16
CA SER A 120 9.85 12.13 -9.08
C SER A 120 11.12 12.86 -9.55
N PRO A 121 11.17 14.20 -9.47
CA PRO A 121 12.37 14.94 -9.88
C PRO A 121 13.55 14.70 -8.94
N GLN A 122 13.30 14.34 -7.67
CA GLN A 122 14.34 13.97 -6.72
C GLN A 122 14.84 12.53 -6.91
N ASN A 123 13.99 11.64 -7.45
CA ASN A 123 14.34 10.26 -7.74
C ASN A 123 13.64 9.79 -9.03
N PRO A 124 14.27 9.95 -10.20
CA PRO A 124 13.65 9.60 -11.48
C PRO A 124 13.29 8.11 -11.63
N GLY A 125 13.80 7.23 -10.78
CA GLY A 125 13.38 5.81 -10.76
C GLY A 125 12.01 5.58 -10.11
N LEU A 126 11.47 6.57 -9.39
CA LEU A 126 10.11 6.54 -8.87
C LEU A 126 9.17 7.21 -9.86
N SER A 127 8.25 6.43 -10.42
CA SER A 127 7.29 6.92 -11.42
C SER A 127 5.90 6.32 -11.25
N VAL A 128 4.90 7.00 -11.81
CA VAL A 128 3.49 6.60 -11.78
C VAL A 128 2.80 6.98 -13.10
N LEU A 129 1.77 6.23 -13.50
CA LEU A 129 0.98 6.51 -14.72
C LEU A 129 -0.26 7.37 -14.44
N GLU A 130 -0.90 7.17 -13.28
CA GLU A 130 -2.10 7.84 -12.82
C GLU A 130 -1.82 8.51 -11.48
N THR A 131 -1.91 9.84 -11.45
CA THR A 131 -1.69 10.67 -10.27
C THR A 131 -2.99 10.93 -9.52
N GLY A 132 -2.88 11.48 -8.31
CA GLY A 132 -4.02 11.91 -7.50
C GLY A 132 -4.44 10.89 -6.45
N VAL A 133 -5.35 11.36 -5.60
CA VAL A 133 -5.85 10.63 -4.43
C VAL A 133 -7.22 10.06 -4.77
N THR A 134 -7.38 8.75 -4.65
CA THR A 134 -8.71 8.12 -4.66
C THR A 134 -9.19 7.84 -3.23
N TRP A 135 -10.49 7.56 -3.06
CA TRP A 135 -11.05 7.15 -1.76
C TRP A 135 -10.28 5.98 -1.13
N LYS A 136 -9.74 5.07 -1.96
CA LYS A 136 -8.95 3.92 -1.52
C LYS A 136 -7.68 4.33 -0.76
N SER A 137 -7.13 5.49 -1.08
CA SER A 137 -5.93 6.02 -0.38
C SER A 137 -6.17 6.16 1.11
N PHE A 138 -7.41 6.49 1.51
CA PHE A 138 -7.80 6.72 2.90
C PHE A 138 -8.14 5.44 3.66
N ILE A 139 -8.44 4.32 2.99
CA ILE A 139 -8.87 3.08 3.66
C ILE A 139 -7.78 2.58 4.62
N VAL A 140 -6.54 2.45 4.13
CA VAL A 140 -5.40 1.98 4.96
C VAL A 140 -5.14 2.92 6.12
N PHE A 141 -5.25 4.23 5.89
CA PHE A 141 -5.10 5.26 6.91
C PHE A 141 -6.19 5.15 7.99
N ILE A 142 -7.47 5.01 7.61
CA ILE A 142 -8.59 4.86 8.54
C ILE A 142 -8.48 3.56 9.34
N ILE A 143 -8.09 2.44 8.72
CA ILE A 143 -7.84 1.17 9.43
C ILE A 143 -6.73 1.36 10.48
N GLY A 144 -5.66 2.07 10.14
CA GLY A 144 -4.61 2.43 11.08
C GLY A 144 -5.14 3.22 12.28
N LEU A 145 -6.00 4.23 12.05
CA LEU A 145 -6.63 5.00 13.14
C LEU A 145 -7.48 4.11 14.04
N ILE A 146 -8.28 3.20 13.47
CA ILE A 146 -9.13 2.27 14.24
C ILE A 146 -8.27 1.35 15.11
N PHE A 147 -7.17 0.83 14.58
CA PHE A 147 -6.26 -0.06 15.33
C PHE A 147 -5.59 0.67 16.50
N ILE A 148 -5.19 1.92 16.31
CA ILE A 148 -4.65 2.73 17.41
C ILE A 148 -5.74 3.02 18.44
N ALA A 149 -6.91 3.49 18.03
CA ALA A 149 -8.00 3.84 18.93
C ALA A 149 -8.46 2.64 19.77
N THR A 150 -8.67 1.49 19.13
CA THR A 150 -9.08 0.26 19.82
C THR A 150 -7.96 -0.29 20.71
N GLY A 151 -6.72 -0.34 20.22
CA GLY A 151 -5.56 -0.81 20.99
C GLY A 151 -5.30 0.04 22.23
N THR A 152 -5.32 1.38 22.10
CA THR A 152 -5.16 2.30 23.23
C THR A 152 -6.32 2.20 24.23
N LEU A 153 -7.57 2.11 23.75
CA LEU A 153 -8.72 1.92 24.62
C LEU A 153 -8.60 0.63 25.45
N PHE A 154 -8.21 -0.49 24.82
CA PHE A 154 -8.01 -1.75 25.53
C PHE A 154 -6.90 -1.66 26.60
N VAL A 155 -5.78 -1.01 26.28
CA VAL A 155 -4.69 -0.78 27.24
C VAL A 155 -5.16 0.06 28.43
N LEU A 156 -5.94 1.13 28.17
CA LEU A 156 -6.46 2.01 29.21
C LEU A 156 -7.45 1.29 30.13
N LEU A 157 -8.36 0.48 29.58
CA LEU A 157 -9.32 -0.30 30.36
C LEU A 157 -8.62 -1.31 31.27
N GLU A 158 -7.57 -1.97 30.78
CA GLU A 158 -6.80 -2.94 31.56
C GLU A 158 -5.95 -2.26 32.64
N TYR A 159 -5.42 -1.07 32.36
CA TYR A 159 -4.75 -0.23 33.36
C TYR A 159 -5.71 0.18 34.49
N TYR A 160 -6.91 0.68 34.13
CA TYR A 160 -7.90 1.14 35.11
C TYR A 160 -8.43 0.00 36.00
N LYS A 161 -8.57 -1.22 35.48
CA LYS A 161 -8.93 -2.41 36.28
C LYS A 161 -7.86 -2.79 37.30
N LYS A 162 -6.60 -2.45 37.07
CA LYS A 162 -5.46 -2.75 37.95
C LYS A 162 -5.09 -1.61 38.89
N ALA A 163 -5.66 -0.42 38.70
CA ALA A 163 -5.46 0.69 39.62
C ALA A 163 -6.10 0.36 40.97
N PRO A 164 -5.36 0.41 42.09
CA PRO A 164 -5.96 0.27 43.41
C PRO A 164 -6.86 1.49 43.68
N ASN A 165 -8.10 1.24 44.09
CA ASN A 165 -9.00 2.28 44.63
C ASN A 165 -8.43 2.92 45.90
#